data_AF-A0A956RHC5-F1
#
_entry.id   AF-A0A956RHC5-F1
#
_cell.length_a   1.000
_cell.length_b   1.000
_cell.length_c   1.000
_cell.angle_alpha   90.00
_cell.angle_beta   90.00
_cell.angle_gamma   90.00
#
_symmetry.space_group_name_H-M   'P 1'
#
loop_
_entity.id
_entity.type
_entity.pdbx_description
1 polymer ?
#
loop_
_entity_poly.entity_id
_entity_poly.type
_entity_poly.pdbx_seq_one_letter_code
_entity_poly.pdbx_strand_id
1 'polypeptide(L)'
;DARSPSQQLNRGYGYLWWLSGQEPTLDSVDFKPKPGGLHPFGPDDSYCAVGLCNQVIEVIPSHDMVMVRMGTAPMDDPEKWLTPLQLLDEVLEDGKQLIHNQVLELVLDAVVE
;
A
#
# COMPACT_ATOMS: atom_id res chain seq x y z
N ASP A 1 -6.15 9.81 16.05
CA ASP A 1 -5.37 8.56 16.02
C ASP A 1 -4.87 8.35 14.58
N ALA A 2 -3.86 7.52 14.36
CA ALA A 2 -3.42 7.12 13.03
C ALA A 2 -4.58 6.52 12.22
N ARG A 3 -5.47 5.78 12.89
CA ARG A 3 -6.58 4.98 12.32
C ARG A 3 -7.92 5.70 12.20
N SER A 4 -7.93 7.01 12.39
CA SER A 4 -9.15 7.83 12.35
C SER A 4 -8.96 8.99 11.39
N PRO A 5 -9.95 9.34 10.55
CA PRO A 5 -9.86 10.50 9.67
C PRO A 5 -9.38 11.76 10.41
N SER A 6 -8.38 12.43 9.87
CA SER A 6 -7.88 13.69 10.42
C SER A 6 -8.74 14.89 10.01
N GLN A 7 -9.50 14.74 8.92
CA GLN A 7 -10.29 15.79 8.28
C GLN A 7 -11.53 15.20 7.61
N GLN A 8 -12.58 15.99 7.42
CA GLN A 8 -13.80 15.54 6.73
C GLN A 8 -13.66 15.50 5.20
N LEU A 9 -12.77 16.33 4.63
CA LEU A 9 -12.60 16.46 3.20
C LEU A 9 -11.91 15.23 2.56
N ASN A 10 -10.94 14.65 3.28
CA ASN A 10 -10.20 13.46 2.87
C ASN A 10 -10.26 12.43 4.00
N ARG A 11 -11.36 11.67 4.07
CA ARG A 11 -11.56 10.70 5.14
C ARG A 11 -10.61 9.51 5.04
N GLY A 12 -10.11 9.24 3.83
CA GLY A 12 -9.02 8.29 3.58
C GLY A 12 -7.66 8.70 4.15
N TYR A 13 -7.56 9.85 4.85
CA TYR A 13 -6.32 10.32 5.45
C TYR A 13 -6.46 10.54 6.96
N GLY A 14 -5.78 9.69 7.73
CA GLY A 14 -5.59 9.82 9.17
C GLY A 14 -4.45 10.77 9.53
N TYR A 15 -3.92 10.65 10.75
CA TYR A 15 -2.82 11.51 11.20
C TYR A 15 -1.47 11.06 10.63
N LEU A 16 -1.15 11.49 9.40
CA LEU A 16 0.02 11.09 8.59
C LEU A 16 -0.02 9.64 8.06
N TRP A 17 -1.22 9.05 7.99
CA TRP A 17 -1.46 7.69 7.49
C TRP A 17 -2.63 7.71 6.51
N TRP A 18 -2.55 6.89 5.47
CA TRP A 18 -3.68 6.59 4.60
C TRP A 18 -4.53 5.46 5.20
N LEU A 19 -5.84 5.52 5.00
CA LEU A 19 -6.84 4.61 5.58
C LEU A 19 -7.61 3.92 4.46
N SER A 20 -7.61 2.58 4.43
CA SER A 20 -8.26 1.82 3.34
C SER A 20 -9.78 1.81 3.44
N GLY A 21 -10.36 1.64 4.63
CA GLY A 21 -11.81 1.54 4.84
C GLY A 21 -12.56 2.86 5.02
N GLN A 22 -12.00 4.00 4.59
CA GLN A 22 -12.63 5.31 4.73
C GLN A 22 -12.76 6.03 3.39
N GLU A 23 -13.93 6.60 3.15
CA GLU A 23 -14.23 7.37 1.94
C GLU A 23 -14.83 8.75 2.27
N PRO A 24 -14.58 9.78 1.46
CA PRO A 24 -13.77 9.75 0.23
C PRO A 24 -12.26 9.77 0.53
N THR A 25 -11.48 9.19 -0.39
CA THR A 25 -10.03 9.39 -0.47
C THR A 25 -9.74 10.35 -1.62
N LEU A 26 -8.92 11.37 -1.37
CA LEU A 26 -8.49 12.28 -2.44
C LEU A 26 -7.21 11.78 -3.11
N ASP A 27 -7.16 11.92 -4.44
CA ASP A 27 -5.93 11.72 -5.20
C ASP A 27 -4.85 12.73 -4.78
N SER A 28 -3.60 12.28 -4.66
CA SER A 28 -2.51 13.12 -4.15
C SER A 28 -1.98 14.14 -5.17
N VAL A 29 -2.34 14.00 -6.45
CA VAL A 29 -1.86 14.86 -7.54
C VAL A 29 -2.93 15.89 -7.90
N ASP A 30 -4.16 15.45 -8.15
CA ASP A 30 -5.23 16.33 -8.63
C ASP A 30 -6.29 16.69 -7.58
N PHE A 31 -6.19 16.11 -6.38
CA PHE A 31 -7.08 16.35 -5.23
C PHE A 31 -8.55 16.03 -5.47
N LYS A 32 -8.88 15.23 -6.48
CA LYS A 32 -10.26 14.77 -6.70
C LYS A 32 -10.57 13.52 -5.88
N PRO A 33 -11.84 13.33 -5.47
CA PRO A 33 -12.28 12.09 -4.86
C PRO A 33 -12.06 10.92 -5.80
N LYS A 34 -11.38 9.88 -5.33
CA LYS A 34 -11.26 8.60 -6.00
C LYS A 34 -12.37 7.67 -5.51
N PRO A 35 -13.15 7.04 -6.42
CA PRO A 35 -14.13 6.04 -6.03
C PRO A 35 -13.44 4.76 -5.55
N GLY A 36 -13.94 4.18 -4.45
CA GLY A 36 -13.32 3.03 -3.78
C GLY A 36 -12.25 3.44 -2.76
N GLY A 37 -11.94 2.50 -1.85
CA GLY A 37 -10.84 2.64 -0.90
C GLY A 37 -9.48 2.73 -1.60
N LEU A 38 -8.47 3.20 -0.86
CA LEU A 38 -7.10 3.33 -1.39
C LEU A 38 -6.58 1.98 -1.94
N HIS A 39 -6.91 0.88 -1.27
CA HIS A 39 -6.56 -0.49 -1.64
C HIS A 39 -7.85 -1.28 -1.90
N PRO A 40 -8.37 -1.35 -3.14
CA PRO A 40 -9.69 -1.92 -3.42
C PRO A 40 -9.80 -3.43 -3.14
N PHE A 41 -8.66 -4.12 -3.00
CA PHE A 41 -8.57 -5.54 -2.67
C PHE A 41 -7.97 -5.80 -1.28
N GLY A 42 -7.66 -4.74 -0.52
CA GLY A 42 -7.08 -4.84 0.81
C GLY A 42 -8.15 -4.88 1.90
N PRO A 43 -7.82 -5.35 3.12
CA PRO A 43 -8.73 -5.27 4.26
C PRO A 43 -9.10 -3.82 4.62
N ASP A 44 -10.35 -3.56 4.97
CA ASP A 44 -10.83 -2.22 5.32
C ASP A 44 -10.15 -1.62 6.58
N ASP A 45 -9.64 -2.48 7.46
CA ASP A 45 -8.94 -2.06 8.68
C ASP A 45 -7.45 -1.78 8.46
N SER A 46 -6.97 -1.91 7.22
CA SER A 46 -5.60 -1.60 6.83
C SER A 46 -5.34 -0.09 6.74
N TYR A 47 -4.11 0.30 7.08
CA TYR A 47 -3.65 1.68 6.99
C TYR A 47 -2.15 1.74 6.71
N CYS A 48 -1.74 2.73 5.93
CA CYS A 48 -0.39 2.76 5.38
C CYS A 48 0.27 4.13 5.35
N ALA A 49 1.61 4.11 5.44
CA ALA A 49 2.45 5.26 5.19
C ALA A 49 3.16 5.03 3.85
N VAL A 50 2.87 5.90 2.87
CA VAL A 50 3.46 5.84 1.53
C VAL A 50 4.47 6.97 1.39
N GLY A 51 5.72 6.59 1.17
CA GLY A 51 6.84 7.47 0.93
C GLY A 51 7.21 7.55 -0.56
N LEU A 52 8.11 8.49 -0.86
CA LEU A 52 8.68 8.64 -2.20
C LEU A 52 9.27 7.33 -2.69
N CYS A 53 9.28 7.13 -4.02
CA CYS A 53 9.83 5.93 -4.64
C CYS A 53 9.15 4.65 -4.17
N ASN A 54 7.84 4.72 -3.89
CA ASN A 54 6.99 3.60 -3.51
C ASN A 54 7.44 2.91 -2.21
N GLN A 55 8.10 3.62 -1.29
CA GLN A 55 8.41 3.07 0.04
C GLN A 55 7.12 2.97 0.84
N VAL A 56 6.83 1.83 1.45
CA VAL A 56 5.53 1.59 2.08
C VAL A 56 5.71 0.91 3.43
N ILE A 57 4.96 1.39 4.42
CA ILE A 57 4.64 0.63 5.63
C ILE A 57 3.13 0.41 5.60
N GLU A 58 2.69 -0.83 5.57
CA GLU A 58 1.27 -1.23 5.64
C GLU A 58 1.04 -1.97 6.94
N VAL A 59 0.01 -1.61 7.68
CA VAL A 59 -0.41 -2.31 8.90
C VAL A 59 -1.80 -2.87 8.71
N ILE A 60 -1.96 -4.17 8.94
CA ILE A 60 -3.21 -4.91 8.75
C ILE A 60 -3.56 -5.61 10.08
N PRO A 61 -4.29 -4.93 10.99
CA PRO A 61 -4.60 -5.46 12.32
C PRO A 61 -5.34 -6.81 12.29
N SER A 62 -6.31 -6.95 11.37
CA SER A 62 -7.10 -8.17 11.18
C SER A 62 -6.27 -9.41 10.87
N HIS A 63 -5.05 -9.23 10.36
CA HIS A 63 -4.12 -10.28 10.01
C HIS A 63 -2.90 -10.34 10.92
N ASP A 64 -2.86 -9.54 11.99
CA ASP A 64 -1.66 -9.37 12.85
C ASP A 64 -0.38 -9.17 12.04
N MET A 65 -0.49 -8.33 11.00
CA MET A 65 0.52 -8.20 9.95
C MET A 65 1.00 -6.77 9.81
N VAL A 66 2.30 -6.63 9.60
CA VAL A 66 2.93 -5.39 9.13
C VAL A 66 3.81 -5.71 7.92
N MET A 67 3.55 -5.07 6.79
CA MET A 67 4.40 -5.17 5.59
C MET A 67 5.26 -3.92 5.48
N VAL A 68 6.55 -4.10 5.23
CA VAL A 68 7.49 -2.99 5.06
C VAL A 68 8.27 -3.17 3.76
N ARG A 69 8.10 -2.21 2.85
CA ARG A 69 8.90 -2.09 1.62
C ARG A 69 9.82 -0.88 1.73
N MET A 70 11.10 -1.16 1.92
CA MET A 70 12.17 -0.17 1.90
C MET A 70 13.10 -0.51 0.74
N GLY A 71 13.26 0.40 -0.21
CA GLY A 71 14.09 0.16 -1.38
C GLY A 71 14.14 1.37 -2.28
N THR A 72 15.14 1.41 -3.14
CA THR A 72 15.12 2.28 -4.32
C THR A 72 13.90 1.92 -5.16
N ALA A 73 13.14 2.91 -5.63
CA ALA A 73 12.25 2.66 -6.75
C ALA A 73 13.09 2.13 -7.92
N PRO A 74 12.55 1.27 -8.80
CA PRO A 74 13.10 1.11 -10.14
C PRO A 74 12.95 2.46 -10.88
N MET A 75 13.84 3.39 -10.58
CA MET A 75 13.92 4.70 -11.25
C MET A 75 14.61 4.59 -12.61
N ASP A 76 15.23 3.44 -12.90
CA ASP A 76 16.00 3.25 -14.12
C ASP A 76 15.13 2.79 -15.31
N ASP A 77 13.86 2.42 -15.09
CA ASP A 77 12.97 1.97 -16.17
C ASP A 77 11.46 2.17 -15.87
N PRO A 78 10.84 3.24 -16.41
CA PRO A 78 9.40 3.50 -16.31
C PRO A 78 8.51 2.40 -16.88
N GLU A 79 8.99 1.58 -17.83
CA GLU A 79 8.18 0.50 -18.42
C GLU A 79 7.86 -0.61 -17.42
N LYS A 80 8.74 -0.80 -16.43
CA LYS A 80 8.56 -1.80 -15.36
C LYS A 80 7.40 -1.49 -14.43
N TRP A 81 6.96 -0.23 -14.38
CA TRP A 81 5.80 0.19 -13.61
C TRP A 81 4.46 -0.13 -14.29
N LEU A 82 4.48 -0.37 -15.60
CA LEU A 82 3.27 -0.59 -16.41
C LEU A 82 2.90 -2.06 -16.53
N THR A 83 3.79 -2.96 -16.12
CA THR A 83 3.59 -4.41 -16.23
C THR A 83 3.26 -4.99 -14.85
N PRO A 84 2.03 -5.48 -14.63
CA PRO A 84 1.57 -5.96 -13.31
C PRO A 84 2.43 -7.06 -12.65
N LEU A 85 3.24 -7.78 -13.43
CA LEU A 85 4.11 -8.86 -12.94
C LEU A 85 5.57 -8.44 -12.71
N GLN A 86 6.07 -7.41 -13.41
CA GLN A 86 7.46 -6.95 -13.23
C GLN A 86 7.65 -6.23 -11.89
N LEU A 87 6.63 -5.50 -11.43
CA LEU A 87 6.64 -4.94 -10.08
C LEU A 87 6.76 -6.04 -9.03
N LEU A 88 6.04 -7.17 -9.21
CA LEU A 88 6.11 -8.31 -8.29
C LEU A 88 7.50 -8.96 -8.34
N ASP A 89 8.06 -9.20 -9.52
CA ASP A 89 9.40 -9.77 -9.66
C ASP A 89 10.48 -8.88 -9.01
N GLU A 90 10.44 -7.56 -9.23
CA GLU A 90 11.40 -6.64 -8.58
C GLU A 90 11.17 -6.51 -7.06
N VAL A 91 9.91 -6.57 -6.63
CA VAL A 91 9.54 -6.66 -5.21
C VAL A 91 10.19 -7.91 -4.59
N LEU A 92 10.15 -9.04 -5.28
CA LEU A 92 10.73 -10.31 -4.80
C LEU A 92 12.27 -10.35 -4.88
N GLU A 93 12.87 -9.67 -5.86
CA GLU A 93 14.32 -9.72 -6.13
C GLU A 93 15.16 -8.63 -5.40
N ASP A 94 14.57 -7.53 -4.93
CA ASP A 94 15.32 -6.42 -4.28
C ASP A 94 15.97 -6.80 -2.93
N GLY A 95 15.74 -8.02 -2.41
CA GLY A 95 16.50 -8.63 -1.31
C GLY A 95 16.48 -7.87 0.03
N LYS A 96 15.73 -6.76 0.11
CA LYS A 96 15.60 -5.84 1.26
C LYS A 96 14.15 -5.68 1.70
N GLN A 97 13.25 -6.49 1.17
CA GLN A 97 11.90 -6.58 1.71
C GLN A 97 11.93 -7.29 3.05
N LEU A 98 11.53 -6.57 4.10
CA LEU A 98 11.33 -7.13 5.42
C LEU A 98 9.82 -7.41 5.55
N ILE A 99 9.40 -8.57 5.04
CA ILE A 99 8.09 -9.12 5.38
C ILE A 99 8.26 -9.84 6.72
N HIS A 100 7.78 -9.23 7.81
CA HIS A 100 7.69 -9.92 9.08
C HIS A 100 6.34 -10.65 9.16
N ASN A 101 6.37 -11.92 9.60
CA ASN A 101 5.24 -12.86 9.73
C ASN A 101 4.67 -13.53 8.47
N GLN A 102 5.51 -14.29 7.74
CA GLN A 102 5.08 -15.41 6.84
C GLN A 102 4.11 -15.08 5.67
N VAL A 103 3.83 -13.81 5.38
CA VAL A 103 2.84 -13.38 4.38
C VAL A 103 3.29 -13.57 2.93
N LEU A 104 4.58 -13.81 2.67
CA LEU A 104 5.02 -14.10 1.31
C LEU A 104 4.24 -15.31 0.74
N GLU A 105 3.91 -16.31 1.56
CA GLU A 105 3.06 -17.44 1.14
C GLU A 105 1.63 -17.00 0.83
N LEU A 106 1.00 -16.15 1.65
CA LEU A 106 -0.39 -15.69 1.41
C LEU A 106 -0.53 -14.80 0.15
N VAL A 107 0.47 -13.98 -0.15
CA VAL A 107 0.50 -13.15 -1.37
C VAL A 107 0.78 -14.01 -2.60
N LEU A 108 1.63 -15.05 -2.48
CA LEU A 108 1.85 -16.02 -3.55
C LEU A 108 0.59 -16.87 -3.79
N ASP A 109 -0.10 -17.30 -2.74
CA ASP A 109 -1.34 -18.09 -2.84
C ASP A 109 -2.48 -17.30 -3.51
N ALA A 110 -2.58 -15.99 -3.27
CA ALA A 110 -3.58 -15.12 -3.90
C ALA A 110 -3.28 -14.75 -5.37
N VAL A 111 -2.06 -15.01 -5.85
CA VAL A 111 -1.61 -14.71 -7.23
C VAL A 111 -1.54 -15.97 -8.09
N VAL A 112 -1.49 -17.16 -7.49
CA VAL A 112 -1.38 -18.46 -8.19
C VAL A 112 -2.74 -19.16 -8.40
N GLU A 113 -3.85 -18.63 -7.87
CA GLU A 113 -5.22 -18.98 -8.25
C GLU A 113 -5.90 -17.88 -9.09
#